data_AF-A0A9W8GZ62-F1
#
_entry.id   AF-A0A9W8GZ62-F1
#
_cell.length_a   1.000
_cell.length_b   1.000
_cell.length_c   1.000
_cell.angle_alpha   90.00
_cell.angle_beta   90.00
_cell.angle_gamma   90.00
#
_symmetry.space_group_name_H-M   'P 1'
#
loop_
_entity.id
_entity.type
_entity.pdbx_description
1 polymer ?
#
loop_
_entity_poly.entity_id
_entity_poly.type
_entity_poly.pdbx_seq_one_letter_code
_entity_poly.pdbx_strand_id
1 'polypeptide(L)'
;MARSYFWRSSGAPGSGGLTDTGSSAATSCEAGTTVPCAFAVRDSPRKVLDISLAPAVYGLAALTDSLGRILLFDLESCEAVQMLKGQRGSQCAWLESGEGPVDRRRMFVVVYTSRRGTVEVFELGSLERPFASVCIGPGWKLVQCPEQPLGGSLPVGPVGRAGRRAALPVPTRCILMSSKGDMAYIDISI
;
A
#
# COMPACT_ATOMS: atom_id res chain seq x y z
N MET A 1 21.41 1.00 7.70
CA MET A 1 21.16 -0.36 8.21
C MET A 1 19.75 -0.43 8.76
N ALA A 2 18.90 -1.26 8.16
CA ALA A 2 17.66 -1.73 8.75
C ALA A 2 17.60 -3.24 8.45
N ARG A 3 17.65 -4.07 9.49
CA ARG A 3 17.37 -5.50 9.42
C ARG A 3 15.97 -5.66 9.99
N SER A 4 15.03 -6.19 9.22
CA SER A 4 13.80 -6.76 9.74
C SER A 4 13.67 -8.21 9.29
N TYR A 5 13.23 -8.99 10.26
CA TYR A 5 13.30 -10.44 10.40
C TYR A 5 12.18 -11.13 9.60
N PHE A 6 12.35 -12.41 9.20
CA PHE A 6 11.56 -13.51 9.77
C PHE A 6 11.85 -14.90 9.17
N TRP A 7 13.08 -15.42 9.24
CA TRP A 7 13.27 -16.88 9.26
C TRP A 7 14.32 -17.21 10.32
N ARG A 8 13.92 -18.04 11.29
CA ARG A 8 14.77 -18.57 12.37
C ARG A 8 15.99 -19.25 11.74
N SER A 9 17.20 -18.82 12.08
CA SER A 9 18.36 -19.71 12.10
C SER A 9 18.60 -20.11 13.55
N SER A 10 18.33 -21.36 13.88
CA SER A 10 18.85 -21.98 15.10
C SER A 10 20.37 -21.89 15.06
N GLY A 11 20.94 -21.34 16.15
CA GLY A 11 22.33 -20.93 16.23
C GLY A 11 23.33 -22.09 16.14
N ALA A 12 24.57 -21.74 15.77
CA ALA A 12 25.72 -22.58 16.05
C ALA A 12 26.04 -22.50 17.55
N PRO A 13 26.55 -23.59 18.14
CA PRO A 13 27.90 -23.49 18.67
C PRO A 13 28.80 -24.63 18.16
N GLY A 14 30.09 -24.33 18.12
CA GLY A 14 31.11 -25.18 17.52
C GLY A 14 31.42 -26.49 18.26
N SER A 15 32.21 -27.29 17.54
CA SER A 15 33.16 -28.33 17.97
C SER A 15 32.74 -29.33 19.04
N GLY A 16 32.52 -30.57 18.61
CA GLY A 16 32.52 -31.76 19.45
C GLY A 16 31.78 -32.89 18.76
N GLY A 17 32.51 -33.90 18.27
CA GLY A 17 31.92 -35.03 17.56
C GLY A 17 31.04 -35.88 18.48
N LEU A 18 30.05 -36.55 17.89
CA LEU A 18 29.74 -37.97 18.07
C LEU A 18 28.61 -38.34 17.11
N THR A 19 28.66 -39.57 16.63
CA THR A 19 27.75 -40.23 15.70
C THR A 19 26.30 -40.17 16.14
N ASP A 20 25.38 -39.82 15.23
CA ASP A 20 24.02 -40.36 15.30
C ASP A 20 23.43 -40.59 13.91
N THR A 21 22.85 -41.77 13.75
CA THR A 21 22.34 -42.32 12.50
C THR A 21 20.85 -42.07 12.47
N GLY A 22 20.46 -40.85 12.11
CA GLY A 22 19.06 -40.44 11.96
C GLY A 22 18.82 -39.84 10.59
N SER A 23 18.26 -40.62 9.67
CA SER A 23 17.81 -40.13 8.36
C SER A 23 16.58 -39.22 8.54
N SER A 24 16.82 -37.97 8.91
CA SER A 24 15.87 -36.88 8.76
C SER A 24 16.18 -36.26 7.40
N ALA A 25 15.39 -36.61 6.39
CA ALA A 25 15.46 -36.02 5.06
C ALA A 25 15.25 -34.51 5.18
N ALA A 26 16.36 -33.75 5.23
CA ALA A 26 16.34 -32.31 5.12
C ALA A 26 15.82 -31.99 3.73
N THR A 27 14.59 -31.50 3.66
CA THR A 27 14.01 -30.96 2.42
C THR A 27 14.96 -29.87 1.94
N SER A 28 15.67 -30.11 0.83
CA SER A 28 16.56 -29.12 0.23
C SER A 28 15.69 -27.98 -0.27
N CYS A 29 15.63 -26.89 0.50
CA CYS A 29 14.98 -25.66 0.05
C CYS A 29 15.71 -25.17 -1.21
N GLU A 30 14.99 -25.05 -2.31
CA GLU A 30 15.54 -24.49 -3.55
C GLU A 30 16.05 -23.07 -3.30
N ALA A 31 17.16 -22.71 -3.94
CA ALA A 31 17.74 -21.38 -3.81
C ALA A 31 16.73 -20.33 -4.28
N GLY A 32 16.38 -19.38 -3.41
CA GLY A 32 15.42 -18.34 -3.73
C GLY A 32 15.83 -17.50 -4.94
N THR A 33 14.87 -17.06 -5.74
CA THR A 33 15.10 -16.18 -6.89
C THR A 33 15.43 -14.75 -6.43
N THR A 34 16.57 -14.21 -6.86
CA THR A 34 16.92 -12.81 -6.64
C THR A 34 16.02 -11.90 -7.48
N VAL A 35 15.25 -11.01 -6.82
CA VAL A 35 14.47 -9.98 -7.50
C VAL A 35 15.35 -8.74 -7.67
N PRO A 36 15.72 -8.34 -8.91
CA PRO A 36 16.55 -7.17 -9.12
C PRO A 36 15.78 -5.88 -8.79
N CYS A 37 16.50 -4.86 -8.32
CA CYS A 37 15.95 -3.52 -8.16
C CYS A 37 15.67 -2.92 -9.54
N ALA A 38 14.39 -2.65 -9.86
CA ALA A 38 14.02 -2.05 -11.15
C ALA A 38 14.40 -0.57 -11.23
N PHE A 39 14.18 0.19 -10.15
CA PHE A 39 14.53 1.61 -10.07
C PHE A 39 14.73 2.05 -8.61
N ALA A 40 15.44 3.17 -8.42
CA ALA A 40 15.60 3.80 -7.11
C ALA A 40 15.60 5.32 -7.24
N VAL A 41 14.72 5.98 -6.48
CA VAL A 41 14.67 7.44 -6.40
C VAL A 41 15.31 7.90 -5.08
N ARG A 42 16.21 8.88 -5.17
CA ARG A 42 16.86 9.52 -4.01
C ARG A 42 16.65 11.01 -4.09
N ASP A 43 15.92 11.56 -3.13
CA ASP A 43 15.66 13.00 -3.00
C ASP A 43 16.10 13.46 -1.59
N SER A 44 17.40 13.66 -1.35
CA SER A 44 17.87 14.11 -0.03
C SER A 44 17.50 15.59 0.18
N PRO A 45 16.99 16.02 1.35
CA PRO A 45 16.95 15.32 2.65
C PRO A 45 15.66 14.53 2.92
N ARG A 46 14.81 14.34 1.92
CA ARG A 46 13.53 13.64 2.06
C ARG A 46 13.74 12.16 2.35
N LYS A 47 12.91 11.63 3.25
CA LYS A 47 12.75 10.20 3.49
C LYS A 47 11.28 9.86 3.35
N VAL A 48 10.97 8.88 2.51
CA VAL A 48 9.62 8.30 2.45
C VAL A 48 9.37 7.55 3.75
N LEU A 49 8.22 7.79 4.36
CA LEU A 49 7.82 7.18 5.64
C LEU A 49 6.79 6.08 5.43
N ASP A 50 5.87 6.28 4.50
CA ASP A 50 4.82 5.32 4.15
C ASP A 50 4.47 5.40 2.66
N ILE A 51 4.05 4.26 2.11
CA ILE A 51 3.69 4.10 0.70
C ILE A 51 2.31 3.44 0.64
N SER A 52 1.35 4.16 0.07
CA SER A 52 0.02 3.64 -0.22
C SER A 52 -0.13 3.48 -1.74
N LEU A 53 -0.23 2.24 -2.20
CA LEU A 53 -0.42 1.92 -3.61
C LEU A 53 -1.88 2.17 -4.01
N ALA A 54 -2.08 2.85 -5.14
CA ALA A 54 -3.36 2.88 -5.80
C ALA A 54 -3.69 1.46 -6.34
N PRO A 55 -4.96 1.17 -6.65
CA PRO A 55 -5.33 -0.01 -7.40
C PRO A 55 -4.47 -0.14 -8.65
N ALA A 56 -4.07 -1.37 -8.97
CA ALA A 56 -3.05 -1.64 -9.99
C ALA A 56 -3.37 -1.05 -11.37
N VAL A 57 -4.65 -0.84 -11.68
CA VAL A 57 -5.10 -0.25 -12.95
C VAL A 57 -4.64 1.21 -13.14
N TYR A 58 -4.37 1.93 -12.05
CA TYR A 58 -4.01 3.35 -12.12
C TYR A 58 -2.50 3.62 -12.22
N GLY A 59 -1.64 2.67 -11.83
CA GLY A 59 -0.19 2.88 -11.86
C GLY A 59 0.31 4.00 -10.93
N LEU A 60 -0.42 4.34 -9.87
CA LEU A 60 -0.09 5.44 -8.96
C LEU A 60 0.24 4.97 -7.54
N ALA A 61 0.99 5.79 -6.81
CA ALA A 61 1.22 5.64 -5.38
C ALA A 61 1.16 6.99 -4.66
N ALA A 62 0.71 6.97 -3.42
CA ALA A 62 0.76 8.10 -2.50
C ALA A 62 1.88 7.85 -1.48
N LEU A 63 2.81 8.79 -1.36
CA LEU A 63 3.99 8.67 -0.49
C LEU A 63 3.94 9.74 0.58
N THR A 64 3.96 9.37 1.86
CA THR A 64 4.18 10.34 2.93
C THR A 64 5.68 10.53 3.18
N ASP A 65 6.12 11.76 3.45
CA ASP A 65 7.53 12.06 3.63
C ASP A 65 7.90 12.68 4.99
N SER A 66 9.20 12.71 5.28
CA SER A 66 9.78 13.30 6.49
C SER A 66 9.64 14.83 6.58
N LEU A 67 9.29 15.51 5.50
CA LEU A 67 9.14 16.96 5.43
C LEU A 67 7.67 17.41 5.55
N GLY A 68 6.76 16.47 5.82
CA GLY A 68 5.35 16.73 6.07
C GLY A 68 4.55 17.02 4.81
N ARG A 69 4.81 16.22 3.78
CA ARG A 69 4.16 16.30 2.47
C ARG A 69 3.65 14.93 2.06
N ILE A 70 2.67 14.93 1.17
CA ILE A 70 2.22 13.73 0.46
C ILE A 70 2.55 13.92 -1.01
N LEU A 71 3.26 12.96 -1.59
CA LEU A 71 3.58 12.93 -3.01
C LEU A 71 2.62 11.97 -3.71
N LEU A 72 2.01 12.42 -4.80
CA LEU A 72 1.51 11.50 -5.80
C LEU A 72 2.64 11.15 -6.75
N PHE A 73 2.87 9.85 -6.88
CA PHE A 73 3.98 9.29 -7.61
C PHE A 73 3.45 8.34 -8.68
N ASP A 74 3.87 8.57 -9.91
CA ASP A 74 3.58 7.70 -11.04
C ASP A 74 4.61 6.58 -11.09
N LEU A 75 4.13 5.34 -11.06
CA LEU A 75 4.95 4.14 -11.03
C LEU A 75 5.45 3.73 -12.42
N GLU A 76 4.81 4.21 -13.49
CA GLU A 76 5.24 3.92 -14.86
C GLU A 76 6.37 4.87 -15.27
N SER A 77 6.15 6.19 -15.13
CA SER A 77 7.18 7.20 -15.44
C SER A 77 8.25 7.33 -14.35
N CYS A 78 8.00 6.81 -13.15
CA CYS A 78 8.85 6.96 -11.96
C CYS A 78 9.04 8.43 -11.52
N GLU A 79 7.99 9.25 -11.66
CA GLU A 79 8.02 10.68 -11.35
C GLU A 79 7.00 11.09 -10.27
N ALA A 80 7.33 12.12 -9.50
CA ALA A 80 6.37 12.74 -8.58
C ALA A 80 5.49 13.74 -9.35
N VAL A 81 4.24 13.37 -9.59
CA VAL A 81 3.28 14.14 -10.39
C VAL A 81 2.72 15.34 -9.62
N GLN A 82 2.43 15.16 -8.33
CA GLN A 82 1.85 16.23 -7.51
C GLN A 82 2.29 16.14 -6.04
N MET A 83 2.25 17.27 -5.33
CA MET A 83 2.69 17.38 -3.95
C MET A 83 1.69 18.16 -3.08
N LEU A 84 1.11 17.49 -2.10
CA LEU A 84 0.30 18.09 -1.05
C LEU A 84 1.21 18.59 0.08
N LYS A 85 1.16 19.88 0.37
CA LYS A 85 1.96 20.53 1.41
C LYS A 85 1.20 20.59 2.74
N GLY A 86 1.94 20.63 3.86
CA GLY A 86 1.34 20.84 5.19
C GLY A 86 0.70 19.59 5.81
N GLN A 87 0.99 18.41 5.27
CA GLN A 87 0.45 17.11 5.67
C GLN A 87 1.36 16.38 6.68
N ARG A 88 1.87 17.13 7.67
CA ARG A 88 2.85 16.60 8.62
C ARG A 88 2.22 15.64 9.61
N GLY A 89 2.70 14.39 9.62
CA GLY A 89 2.16 13.34 10.48
C GLY A 89 0.78 12.86 10.02
N SER A 90 0.48 13.04 8.73
CA SER A 90 -0.73 12.52 8.11
C SER A 90 -0.52 11.10 7.60
N GLN A 91 -1.59 10.32 7.60
CA GLN A 91 -1.69 9.04 6.92
C GLN A 91 -2.43 9.26 5.61
N CYS A 92 -2.13 8.47 4.58
CA CYS A 92 -2.83 8.54 3.30
C CYS A 92 -3.28 7.17 2.81
N ALA A 93 -4.40 7.15 2.10
CA ALA A 93 -4.95 5.97 1.46
C ALA A 93 -5.72 6.37 0.20
N TRP A 94 -5.99 5.40 -0.67
CA TRP A 94 -6.78 5.58 -1.88
C TRP A 94 -8.22 5.10 -1.70
N LEU A 95 -9.15 5.82 -2.33
CA LEU A 95 -10.56 5.47 -2.35
C LEU A 95 -11.15 5.69 -3.75
N GLU A 96 -11.88 4.70 -4.25
CA GLU A 96 -12.64 4.79 -5.50
C GLU A 96 -14.12 5.04 -5.18
N SER A 97 -14.76 5.95 -5.92
CA SER A 97 -16.22 6.12 -5.89
C SER A 97 -16.81 5.98 -7.30
N GLY A 98 -18.00 5.38 -7.36
CA GLY A 98 -18.70 5.06 -8.59
C GLY A 98 -18.87 3.55 -8.79
N GLU A 99 -20.06 3.17 -9.24
CA GLU A 99 -20.36 1.81 -9.65
C GLU A 99 -20.14 1.64 -11.16
N GLY A 100 -19.58 0.50 -11.56
CA GLY A 100 -19.34 0.18 -12.97
C GLY A 100 -17.87 -0.03 -13.32
N PRO A 101 -17.53 0.05 -14.62
CA PRO A 101 -16.18 -0.18 -15.08
C PRO A 101 -15.23 0.93 -14.62
N VAL A 102 -13.94 0.59 -14.50
CA VAL A 102 -12.92 1.40 -13.82
C VAL A 102 -12.75 2.79 -14.46
N ASP A 103 -13.00 2.90 -15.77
CA ASP A 103 -12.96 4.14 -16.54
C ASP A 103 -14.01 5.18 -16.11
N ARG A 104 -15.08 4.75 -15.44
CA ARG A 104 -16.14 5.63 -14.94
C ARG A 104 -16.00 5.95 -13.45
N ARG A 105 -15.03 5.35 -12.78
CA ARG A 105 -14.80 5.57 -11.35
C ARG A 105 -13.97 6.81 -11.12
N ARG A 106 -14.33 7.54 -10.08
CA ARG A 106 -13.54 8.66 -9.59
C ARG A 106 -12.59 8.15 -8.52
N MET A 107 -11.40 8.72 -8.53
CA MET A 107 -10.32 8.31 -7.64
C MET A 107 -10.00 9.43 -6.67
N PHE A 108 -9.83 9.08 -5.40
CA PHE A 108 -9.58 10.01 -4.33
C PHE A 108 -8.39 9.60 -3.48
N VAL A 109 -7.66 10.61 -3.01
CA VAL A 109 -6.66 10.47 -1.96
C VAL A 109 -7.30 10.90 -0.65
N VAL A 110 -7.43 9.96 0.27
CA VAL A 110 -7.90 10.21 1.62
C VAL A 110 -6.70 10.51 2.50
N VAL A 111 -6.73 11.63 3.22
CA VAL A 111 -5.65 12.10 4.07
C VAL A 111 -6.19 12.28 5.49
N TYR A 112 -5.70 11.46 6.42
CA TYR A 112 -6.00 11.62 7.84
C TYR A 112 -4.84 12.30 8.56
N THR A 113 -5.06 13.53 9.04
CA THR A 113 -4.04 14.27 9.80
C THR A 113 -4.23 14.03 11.29
N SER A 114 -3.48 13.07 11.85
CA SER A 114 -3.59 12.65 13.26
C SER A 114 -3.46 13.80 14.26
N ARG A 115 -2.63 14.81 13.94
CA ARG A 115 -2.41 15.99 14.80
C ARG A 115 -3.62 16.92 14.86
N ARG A 116 -4.37 17.04 13.76
CA ARG A 116 -5.54 17.91 13.64
C ARG A 116 -6.84 17.15 13.92
N GLY A 117 -6.81 15.82 13.81
CA GLY A 117 -8.00 14.99 13.88
C GLY A 117 -8.94 15.20 12.70
N THR A 118 -8.39 15.55 11.53
CA THR A 118 -9.16 15.85 10.31
C THR A 118 -8.94 14.80 9.25
N VAL A 119 -10.01 14.46 8.55
CA VAL A 119 -9.99 13.67 7.31
C VAL A 119 -10.26 14.62 6.16
N GLU A 120 -9.30 14.73 5.25
CA GLU A 120 -9.42 15.49 4.02
C GLU A 120 -9.44 14.51 2.85
N VAL A 121 -10.36 14.71 1.91
CA VAL A 121 -10.51 13.88 0.72
C VAL A 121 -10.20 14.75 -0.48
N PHE A 122 -9.25 14.32 -1.31
CA PHE A 122 -8.84 15.05 -2.51
C PHE A 122 -9.15 14.22 -3.77
N GLU A 123 -9.80 14.81 -4.75
CA GLU A 123 -10.09 14.15 -6.02
C GLU A 123 -8.85 14.18 -6.93
N LEU A 124 -8.53 13.04 -7.56
CA LEU A 124 -7.45 12.97 -8.52
C LEU A 124 -7.73 13.92 -9.70
N GLY A 125 -6.79 14.82 -9.98
CA GLY A 125 -6.97 15.91 -10.94
C GLY A 125 -7.34 17.26 -10.32
N SER A 126 -7.77 17.29 -9.05
CA SER A 126 -8.13 18.52 -8.32
C SER A 126 -7.58 18.50 -6.88
N LEU A 127 -6.26 18.32 -6.72
CA LEU A 127 -5.65 18.23 -5.38
C LEU A 127 -5.33 19.59 -4.74
N GLU A 128 -5.63 20.72 -5.39
CA GLU A 128 -5.37 22.05 -4.81
C GLU A 128 -6.27 22.35 -3.61
N ARG A 129 -7.47 21.76 -3.60
CA ARG A 129 -8.47 21.92 -2.53
C ARG A 129 -9.09 20.57 -2.22
N PRO A 130 -9.37 20.26 -0.95
CA PRO A 130 -10.08 19.03 -0.63
C PRO A 130 -11.50 19.09 -1.19
N PHE A 131 -11.94 17.98 -1.79
CA PHE A 131 -13.33 17.72 -2.16
C PHE A 131 -14.24 17.76 -0.91
N ALA A 132 -13.75 17.16 0.19
CA ALA A 132 -14.42 17.18 1.48
C ALA A 132 -13.40 17.23 2.63
N SER A 133 -13.79 17.85 3.75
CA SER A 133 -12.98 17.90 4.97
C SER A 133 -13.88 17.75 6.20
N VAL A 134 -13.54 16.82 7.09
CA VAL A 134 -14.34 16.50 8.28
C VAL A 134 -13.43 16.34 9.50
N CYS A 135 -13.83 16.92 10.63
CA CYS A 135 -13.17 16.73 11.93
C CYS A 135 -13.75 15.50 12.65
N ILE A 136 -12.92 14.49 12.89
CA ILE A 136 -13.28 13.25 13.60
C ILE A 136 -12.52 13.06 14.92
N GLY A 137 -11.60 13.97 15.21
CA GLY A 137 -10.71 13.90 16.38
C GLY A 137 -9.45 13.05 16.15
N PRO A 138 -8.51 13.10 17.09
CA PRO A 138 -7.29 12.30 17.05
C PRO A 138 -7.57 10.83 17.42
N GLY A 139 -6.59 9.95 17.24
CA GLY A 139 -6.63 8.57 17.74
C GLY A 139 -7.20 7.53 16.77
N TRP A 140 -7.44 7.93 15.52
CA TRP A 140 -7.84 7.02 14.45
C TRP A 140 -6.62 6.55 13.65
N LYS A 141 -6.77 5.39 13.00
CA LYS A 141 -5.85 4.87 12.00
C LYS A 141 -6.61 4.71 10.70
N LEU A 142 -6.11 5.34 9.64
CA LEU A 142 -6.63 5.18 8.29
C LEU A 142 -6.11 3.87 7.73
N VAL A 143 -7.03 3.05 7.21
CA VAL A 143 -6.73 1.75 6.63
C VAL A 143 -7.36 1.68 5.26
N GLN A 144 -6.53 1.49 4.24
CA GLN A 144 -6.99 1.13 2.91
C GLN A 144 -7.41 -0.33 2.92
N CYS A 145 -8.59 -0.60 2.38
CA CYS A 145 -9.14 -1.93 2.20
C CYS A 145 -9.10 -2.27 0.71
N PRO A 146 -7.97 -2.79 0.20
CA PRO A 146 -7.93 -3.31 -1.16
C PRO A 146 -8.78 -4.58 -1.21
N GLU A 147 -9.91 -4.53 -1.90
CA GLU A 147 -10.77 -5.70 -2.11
C GLU A 147 -10.32 -6.57 -3.31
N GLN A 148 -9.14 -6.32 -3.87
CA GLN A 148 -8.59 -7.20 -4.90
C GLN A 148 -8.22 -8.56 -4.31
N PRO A 149 -8.78 -9.67 -4.85
CA PRO A 149 -8.35 -11.01 -4.45
C PRO A 149 -6.84 -11.13 -4.65
N LEU A 150 -6.14 -11.76 -3.70
CA LEU A 150 -4.74 -12.14 -3.88
C LEU A 150 -4.63 -12.96 -5.18
N GLY A 151 -3.81 -12.49 -6.12
CA GLY A 151 -3.67 -13.10 -7.44
C GLY A 151 -4.68 -12.66 -8.51
N GLY A 152 -5.55 -11.66 -8.25
CA GLY A 152 -6.46 -11.10 -9.25
C GLY A 152 -5.75 -10.42 -10.43
N SER A 153 -4.49 -10.02 -10.26
CA SER A 153 -3.60 -9.52 -11.33
C SER A 153 -2.86 -10.63 -12.09
N LEU A 154 -2.93 -11.88 -11.61
CA LEU A 154 -2.34 -13.02 -12.31
C LEU A 154 -3.32 -13.49 -13.40
N PRO A 155 -2.87 -13.70 -14.65
CA PRO A 155 -3.70 -14.36 -15.65
C PRO A 155 -3.96 -15.80 -15.18
N VAL A 156 -5.19 -16.08 -14.72
CA VAL A 156 -5.63 -17.43 -14.39
C VAL A 156 -6.18 -18.06 -15.67
N GLY A 157 -5.34 -18.79 -16.40
CA GLY A 157 -5.79 -19.56 -17.56
C GLY A 157 -4.63 -20.19 -18.34
N PRO A 158 -4.88 -21.28 -19.08
CA PRO A 158 -3.89 -21.86 -19.98
C PRO A 158 -3.45 -20.82 -21.01
N VAL A 159 -2.13 -20.73 -21.23
CA VAL A 159 -1.50 -19.87 -22.22
C VAL A 159 -2.20 -20.07 -23.58
N GLY A 160 -2.76 -19.00 -24.14
CA GLY A 160 -3.36 -19.02 -25.49
C GLY A 160 -4.89 -19.13 -25.57
N ARG A 161 -5.63 -19.22 -24.46
CA ARG A 161 -7.08 -19.02 -24.44
C ARG A 161 -7.42 -17.76 -23.67
N ALA A 162 -8.40 -16.98 -24.14
CA ALA A 162 -8.94 -15.83 -23.40
C ALA A 162 -9.36 -16.31 -22.00
N GLY A 163 -8.49 -16.09 -21.01
CA GLY A 163 -8.69 -16.51 -19.63
C GLY A 163 -10.02 -15.94 -19.13
N ARG A 164 -10.71 -16.70 -18.27
CA ARG A 164 -11.83 -16.13 -17.51
C ARG A 164 -11.30 -14.86 -16.84
N ARG A 165 -11.88 -13.70 -17.17
CA ARG A 165 -11.58 -12.46 -16.47
C ARG A 165 -11.75 -12.75 -14.98
N ALA A 166 -10.69 -12.57 -14.20
CA ALA A 166 -10.82 -12.38 -12.76
C ALA A 166 -11.94 -11.35 -12.55
N ALA A 167 -12.76 -11.53 -11.50
CA ALA A 167 -13.88 -10.65 -11.20
C ALA A 167 -13.49 -9.18 -11.40
N LEU A 168 -14.41 -8.37 -11.94
CA LEU A 168 -14.14 -6.94 -12.15
C LEU A 168 -13.57 -6.34 -10.86
N PRO A 169 -12.51 -5.52 -10.92
CA PRO A 169 -11.87 -4.98 -9.73
C PRO A 169 -12.92 -4.29 -8.87
N VAL A 170 -13.07 -4.69 -7.61
CA VAL A 170 -13.98 -4.02 -6.69
C VAL A 170 -13.39 -2.64 -6.34
N PRO A 171 -14.20 -1.57 -6.20
CA PRO A 171 -13.69 -0.27 -5.80
C PRO A 171 -12.93 -0.35 -4.49
N THR A 172 -11.76 0.28 -4.43
CA THR A 172 -10.97 0.37 -3.20
C THR A 172 -11.64 1.27 -2.19
N ARG A 173 -11.75 0.79 -0.96
CA ARG A 173 -12.40 1.48 0.14
C ARG A 173 -11.41 1.85 1.23
N CYS A 174 -11.84 2.75 2.11
CA CYS A 174 -11.09 3.17 3.27
C CYS A 174 -11.97 3.07 4.52
N ILE A 175 -11.36 2.63 5.61
CA ILE A 175 -11.96 2.67 6.93
C ILE A 175 -11.04 3.39 7.90
N LEU A 176 -11.63 3.93 8.96
CA LEU A 176 -10.94 4.47 10.10
C LEU A 176 -11.14 3.53 11.27
N MET A 177 -10.05 3.21 11.96
CA MET A 177 -10.05 2.32 13.11
C MET A 177 -9.50 3.03 14.33
N SER A 178 -10.27 3.04 15.41
CA SER A 178 -9.85 3.52 16.73
C SER A 178 -9.04 2.46 17.45
N SER A 179 -8.15 2.89 18.35
CA SER A 179 -7.45 1.99 19.28
C SER A 179 -8.38 1.15 20.18
N LYS A 180 -9.63 1.60 20.37
CA LYS A 180 -10.66 0.90 21.15
C LYS A 180 -11.43 -0.16 20.33
N GLY A 181 -11.15 -0.27 19.03
CA GLY A 181 -11.87 -1.15 18.11
C GLY A 181 -13.06 -0.51 17.41
N ASP A 182 -13.38 0.76 17.68
CA ASP A 182 -14.41 1.48 16.93
C ASP A 182 -14.00 1.61 15.45
N MET A 183 -14.96 1.47 14.55
CA MET A 183 -14.75 1.59 13.11
C MET A 183 -15.68 2.65 12.53
N ALA A 184 -15.15 3.46 11.62
CA ALA A 184 -15.92 4.39 10.81
C ALA A 184 -15.61 4.17 9.32
N TYR A 185 -16.64 4.18 8.49
CA TYR A 185 -16.51 4.03 7.05
C TYR A 185 -16.40 5.40 6.40
N ILE A 186 -15.55 5.49 5.38
CA ILE A 186 -15.47 6.68 4.53
C ILE A 186 -16.23 6.33 3.25
N ASP A 187 -17.33 7.02 3.02
CA ASP A 187 -18.15 6.87 1.82
C ASP A 187 -18.28 8.22 1.12
N ILE A 188 -18.27 8.20 -0.21
CA ILE A 188 -18.40 9.39 -1.05
C ILE A 188 -19.63 9.19 -1.92
N SER A 189 -20.74 9.81 -1.51
CA SER A 189 -21.93 9.97 -2.33
C SER A 189 -21.69 11.12 -3.33
N ILE A 190 -21.76 10.81 -4.62
CA ILE A 190 -21.61 11.78 -5.73
C ILE A 190 -22.97 12.00 -6.37
#